data_AF-A0A3S3N4C0-F1
#
_entry.id   AF-A0A3S3N4C0-F1
#
_cell.length_a   1.000
_cell.length_b   1.000
_cell.length_c   1.000
_cell.angle_alpha   90.00
_cell.angle_beta   90.00
_cell.angle_gamma   90.00
#
_symmetry.space_group_name_H-M   'P 1'
#
loop_
_entity.id
_entity.type
_entity.pdbx_description
1 polymer ?
#
loop_
_entity_poly.entity_id
_entity_poly.type
_entity_poly.pdbx_seq_one_letter_code
_entity_poly.pdbx_strand_id
1 'polypeptide(L)'
;MRSFNFGVTVTAAIFLSACQNTAGTMTDKHVGVSVAHSQVYPLKNGLLYNLNAFVGHSDRKGYSIALTYSSTGLGWMFFREAWSFGKKLDYVVVDEQLAGCGGGSCTIVEKGGIRMSASDVQKAAVEGFEFKLLGKNGSIEAKVPAEAFQQVLKQVAQPTT
;
A
#
# COMPACT_ATOMS: atom_id res chain seq x y z
N MET A 1 -1.24 63.93 4.18
CA MET A 1 -0.20 62.92 3.87
C MET A 1 0.33 62.36 5.18
N ARG A 2 -0.05 61.13 5.56
CA ARG A 2 0.58 60.37 6.66
C ARG A 2 0.47 58.88 6.36
N SER A 3 1.56 58.21 6.65
CA SER A 3 2.06 56.96 6.08
C SER A 3 1.34 55.70 6.57
N PHE A 4 1.23 54.70 5.68
CA PHE A 4 0.83 53.33 5.99
C PHE A 4 2.02 52.56 6.61
N ASN A 5 1.85 51.97 7.78
CA ASN A 5 2.80 51.04 8.38
C ASN A 5 2.55 49.61 7.89
N PHE A 6 3.63 48.96 7.46
CA PHE A 6 3.67 47.63 6.87
C PHE A 6 3.36 46.53 7.88
N GLY A 7 2.61 45.52 7.40
CA GLY A 7 2.07 44.42 8.18
C GLY A 7 3.10 43.47 8.75
N VAL A 8 2.78 42.99 9.95
CA VAL A 8 3.29 41.77 10.56
C VAL A 8 2.48 40.60 10.00
N THR A 9 3.04 39.81 9.08
CA THR A 9 2.71 38.38 8.91
C THR A 9 3.59 37.80 7.82
N VAL A 10 4.31 36.72 8.10
CA VAL A 10 4.42 35.48 7.28
C VAL A 10 5.42 34.57 8.02
N THR A 11 4.95 33.63 8.83
CA THR A 11 5.73 32.41 9.15
C THR A 11 4.80 31.30 9.66
N ALA A 12 3.99 30.72 8.77
CA ALA A 12 3.25 29.49 9.07
C ALA A 12 2.85 28.79 7.76
N ALA A 13 3.82 28.15 7.07
CA ALA A 13 3.51 27.36 5.87
C ALA A 13 4.56 26.25 5.59
N ILE A 14 4.91 25.42 6.58
CA ILE A 14 5.86 24.28 6.38
C ILE A 14 5.34 22.93 6.91
N PHE A 15 4.02 22.71 7.06
CA PHE A 15 3.49 21.44 7.63
C PHE A 15 2.50 20.65 6.74
N LEU A 16 2.41 20.92 5.44
CA LEU A 16 1.33 20.36 4.60
C LEU A 16 1.67 19.13 3.74
N SER A 17 2.83 18.49 3.89
CA SER A 17 3.21 17.34 3.04
C SER A 17 3.32 15.97 3.74
N ALA A 18 3.01 15.85 5.04
CA ALA A 18 3.24 14.60 5.80
C ALA A 18 2.05 13.61 5.88
N CYS A 19 0.87 13.95 5.35
CA CYS A 19 -0.37 13.21 5.66
C CYS A 19 -0.79 12.10 4.67
N GLN A 20 0.00 11.74 3.67
CA GLN A 20 -0.44 10.79 2.63
C GLN A 20 -0.06 9.32 2.88
N ASN A 21 0.79 9.02 3.87
CA ASN A 21 1.20 7.65 4.20
C ASN A 21 0.65 7.15 5.54
N THR A 22 -0.29 7.86 6.16
CA THR A 22 -0.85 7.48 7.47
C THR A 22 -2.00 6.50 7.32
N ALA A 23 -2.13 5.59 8.29
CA ALA A 23 -3.30 4.72 8.39
C ALA A 23 -4.58 5.55 8.56
N GLY A 24 -5.66 5.23 7.84
CA GLY A 24 -6.94 5.90 8.00
C GLY A 24 -8.10 5.21 7.30
N THR A 25 -9.28 5.79 7.44
CA THR A 25 -10.47 5.36 6.70
C THR A 25 -10.83 6.43 5.67
N MET A 26 -11.12 5.98 4.45
CA MET A 26 -11.61 6.82 3.36
C MET A 26 -12.97 6.32 2.91
N THR A 27 -13.93 7.25 2.74
CA THR A 27 -15.25 6.94 2.19
C THR A 27 -15.38 7.55 0.81
N ASP A 28 -15.64 6.71 -0.18
CA ASP A 28 -15.96 7.18 -1.52
C ASP A 28 -17.42 7.65 -1.55
N LYS A 29 -17.61 8.96 -1.67
CA LYS A 29 -18.94 9.61 -1.73
C LYS A 29 -19.77 9.26 -2.97
N HIS A 30 -19.13 8.76 -4.04
CA HIS A 30 -19.80 8.43 -5.28
C HIS A 30 -20.35 7.01 -5.28
N VAL A 31 -19.63 6.07 -4.66
CA VAL A 31 -20.06 4.67 -4.58
C VAL A 31 -20.55 4.24 -3.21
N GLY A 32 -20.40 5.07 -2.18
CA GLY A 32 -20.80 4.77 -0.81
C GLY A 32 -20.01 3.58 -0.22
N VAL A 33 -18.71 3.52 -0.50
CA VAL A 33 -17.82 2.46 -0.04
C VAL A 33 -16.82 3.05 0.94
N SER A 34 -16.73 2.46 2.13
CA SER A 34 -15.70 2.81 3.10
C SER A 34 -14.55 1.82 3.05
N VAL A 35 -13.33 2.35 2.98
CA VAL A 35 -12.08 1.59 2.98
C VAL A 35 -11.24 2.02 4.17
N ALA A 36 -11.02 1.10 5.10
CA ALA A 36 -10.00 1.23 6.15
C ALA A 36 -8.66 0.73 5.60
N HIS A 37 -7.56 1.41 5.90
CA HIS A 37 -6.23 1.02 5.43
C HIS A 37 -5.13 1.33 6.45
N SER A 38 -4.09 0.50 6.44
CA SER A 38 -2.86 0.76 7.18
C SER A 38 -2.05 1.87 6.51
N GLN A 39 -0.96 2.28 7.17
CA GLN A 39 0.13 2.95 6.47
C GLN A 39 0.78 2.02 5.44
N VAL A 40 1.60 2.61 4.56
CA VAL A 40 2.40 1.84 3.60
C VAL A 40 3.68 1.35 4.25
N TYR A 41 3.98 0.07 4.07
CA TYR A 41 5.17 -0.60 4.58
C TYR A 41 6.11 -1.01 3.43
N PRO A 42 7.39 -0.63 3.49
CA PRO A 42 8.41 -1.16 2.58
C PRO A 42 8.77 -2.59 3.01
N LEU A 43 8.38 -3.58 2.20
CA LEU A 43 8.60 -5.00 2.51
C LEU A 43 9.96 -5.49 2.01
N LYS A 44 10.38 -5.03 0.83
CA LYS A 44 11.68 -5.32 0.22
C LYS A 44 12.17 -4.13 -0.56
N ASN A 45 13.43 -3.78 -0.39
CA ASN A 45 14.10 -2.73 -1.15
C ASN A 45 15.41 -3.30 -1.69
N GLY A 46 15.59 -3.20 -3.01
CA GLY A 46 16.85 -3.41 -3.69
C GLY A 46 17.29 -2.11 -4.36
N LEU A 47 18.48 -2.13 -4.98
CA LEU A 47 19.02 -0.96 -5.66
C LEU A 47 18.11 -0.47 -6.80
N LEU A 48 17.47 -1.40 -7.50
CA LEU A 48 16.68 -1.15 -8.72
C LEU A 48 15.23 -1.63 -8.61
N TYR A 49 14.78 -1.98 -7.41
CA TYR A 49 13.40 -2.38 -7.19
C TYR A 49 12.96 -2.13 -5.74
N ASN A 50 11.66 -2.03 -5.55
CA ASN A 50 11.04 -1.98 -4.24
C ASN A 50 9.68 -2.68 -4.28
N LEU A 51 9.34 -3.34 -3.18
CA LEU A 51 8.03 -3.91 -2.92
C LEU A 51 7.47 -3.24 -1.68
N ASN A 52 6.38 -2.51 -1.87
CA ASN A 52 5.61 -1.90 -0.80
C ASN A 52 4.28 -2.61 -0.63
N ALA A 53 3.71 -2.57 0.57
CA ALA A 53 2.38 -3.05 0.83
C ALA A 53 1.62 -2.21 1.85
N PHE A 54 0.30 -2.25 1.77
CA PHE A 54 -0.57 -1.86 2.87
C PHE A 54 -1.69 -2.88 3.01
N VAL A 55 -2.25 -3.00 4.20
CA VAL A 55 -3.44 -3.82 4.45
C VAL A 55 -4.65 -2.92 4.34
N GLY A 56 -5.71 -3.41 3.70
CA GLY A 56 -6.97 -2.69 3.55
C GLY A 56 -8.16 -3.56 3.89
N HIS A 57 -9.27 -2.92 4.27
CA HIS A 57 -10.58 -3.53 4.43
C HIS A 57 -11.62 -2.65 3.75
N SER A 58 -12.38 -3.24 2.82
CA SER A 58 -13.57 -2.63 2.23
C SER A 58 -14.81 -3.37 2.73
N ASP A 59 -15.84 -2.61 3.09
CA ASP A 59 -17.18 -3.13 3.37
C ASP A 59 -17.74 -4.08 2.28
N ARG A 60 -17.37 -3.89 1.01
CA ARG A 60 -17.82 -4.73 -0.12
C ARG A 60 -16.88 -5.85 -0.51
N LYS A 61 -15.56 -5.69 -0.30
CA LYS A 61 -14.54 -6.63 -0.81
C LYS A 61 -13.78 -7.37 0.29
N GLY A 62 -14.04 -7.06 1.56
CA GLY A 62 -13.36 -7.66 2.70
C GLY A 62 -11.91 -7.18 2.83
N TYR A 63 -11.07 -8.02 3.42
CA TYR A 63 -9.68 -7.70 3.70
C TYR A 63 -8.76 -8.07 2.53
N SER A 64 -7.71 -7.26 2.34
CA SER A 64 -6.66 -7.56 1.36
C SER A 64 -5.32 -6.95 1.75
N ILE A 65 -4.24 -7.58 1.34
CA ILE A 65 -2.93 -6.94 1.25
C ILE A 65 -2.81 -6.35 -0.15
N ALA A 66 -2.73 -5.03 -0.26
CA ALA A 66 -2.43 -4.35 -1.52
C ALA A 66 -0.92 -4.23 -1.69
N LEU A 67 -0.42 -4.54 -2.89
CA LEU A 67 0.99 -4.64 -3.21
C LEU A 67 1.34 -3.66 -4.33
N THR A 68 2.49 -3.01 -4.21
CA THR A 68 3.06 -2.19 -5.28
C THR A 68 4.52 -2.57 -5.43
N TYR A 69 4.84 -3.23 -6.53
CA TYR A 69 6.20 -3.49 -6.96
C TYR A 69 6.59 -2.45 -7.99
N SER A 70 7.75 -1.83 -7.81
CA SER A 70 8.34 -1.00 -8.86
C SER A 70 9.77 -1.42 -9.11
N SER A 71 10.17 -1.33 -10.37
CA SER A 71 11.54 -1.63 -10.78
C SER A 71 12.00 -0.69 -11.88
N THR A 72 13.27 -0.33 -11.85
CA THR A 72 13.94 0.49 -12.87
C THR A 72 15.03 -0.33 -13.54
N GLY A 73 14.89 -0.57 -14.84
CA GLY A 73 15.90 -1.26 -15.65
C GLY A 73 15.95 -2.79 -15.53
N LEU A 74 15.21 -3.42 -14.60
CA LEU A 74 15.15 -4.89 -14.49
C LEU A 74 14.00 -5.52 -15.29
N GLY A 75 13.07 -4.71 -15.77
CA GLY A 75 11.86 -5.17 -16.45
C GLY A 75 10.81 -5.76 -15.50
N TRP A 76 9.75 -6.32 -16.09
CA TRP A 76 8.56 -6.82 -15.39
C TRP A 76 8.80 -8.14 -14.71
N MET A 77 8.25 -8.33 -13.51
CA MET A 77 8.16 -9.62 -12.84
C MET A 77 6.95 -10.42 -13.34
N PHE A 78 5.87 -9.73 -13.71
CA PHE A 78 4.55 -10.27 -14.07
C PHE A 78 4.01 -11.22 -13.00
N PHE A 79 3.83 -10.71 -11.78
CA PHE A 79 3.30 -11.52 -10.68
C PHE A 79 1.91 -12.06 -11.02
N ARG A 80 1.69 -13.36 -10.84
CA ARG A 80 0.41 -14.03 -11.11
C ARG A 80 -0.05 -14.93 -9.97
N GLU A 81 0.85 -15.29 -9.06
CA GLU A 81 0.51 -16.12 -7.92
C GLU A 81 1.07 -15.56 -6.63
N ALA A 82 0.35 -15.81 -5.54
CA ALA A 82 0.83 -15.61 -4.18
C ALA A 82 0.67 -16.91 -3.39
N TRP A 83 1.66 -17.22 -2.56
CA TRP A 83 1.71 -18.42 -1.74
C TRP A 83 2.14 -18.08 -0.33
N SER A 84 1.66 -18.82 0.66
CA SER A 84 2.14 -18.76 2.04
C SER A 84 2.18 -20.18 2.61
N PHE A 85 3.34 -20.61 3.09
CA PHE A 85 3.57 -21.95 3.69
C PHE A 85 2.91 -23.11 2.91
N GLY A 86 3.10 -23.14 1.59
CA GLY A 86 2.57 -24.20 0.72
C GLY A 86 1.07 -24.06 0.34
N LYS A 87 0.37 -23.04 0.83
CA LYS A 87 -1.00 -22.69 0.43
C LYS A 87 -1.01 -21.61 -0.65
N LYS A 88 -1.67 -21.88 -1.78
CA LYS A 88 -1.95 -20.86 -2.80
C LYS A 88 -2.99 -19.88 -2.27
N LEU A 89 -2.71 -18.59 -2.42
CA LEU A 89 -3.57 -17.49 -1.99
C LEU A 89 -4.33 -16.92 -3.20
N ASP A 90 -5.43 -16.23 -2.94
CA ASP A 90 -6.21 -15.53 -3.97
C ASP A 90 -5.51 -14.20 -4.32
N TYR A 91 -4.67 -14.26 -5.35
CA TYR A 91 -3.93 -13.12 -5.89
C TYR A 91 -4.66 -12.50 -7.08
N VAL A 92 -4.79 -11.19 -7.08
CA VAL A 92 -5.43 -10.40 -8.13
C VAL A 92 -4.44 -9.40 -8.69
N VAL A 93 -4.28 -9.39 -10.01
CA VAL A 93 -3.55 -8.33 -10.72
C VAL A 93 -4.46 -7.11 -10.81
N VAL A 94 -3.96 -5.96 -10.39
CA VAL A 94 -4.72 -4.70 -10.38
C VAL A 94 -4.30 -3.82 -11.55
N ASP A 95 -3.00 -3.65 -11.74
CA ASP A 95 -2.47 -2.75 -12.76
C ASP A 95 -1.02 -3.11 -13.11
N GLU A 96 -0.65 -2.89 -14.35
CA GLU A 96 0.69 -3.11 -14.89
C GLU A 96 1.00 -1.94 -15.81
N GLN A 97 1.72 -0.94 -15.30
CA GLN A 97 2.04 0.28 -16.06
C GLN A 97 3.53 0.60 -16.18
N LEU A 98 3.89 1.17 -17.33
CA LEU A 98 5.18 1.82 -17.55
C LEU A 98 5.12 3.22 -16.92
N ALA A 99 5.83 3.45 -15.82
CA ALA A 99 5.83 4.74 -15.13
C ALA A 99 6.66 5.80 -15.88
N GLY A 100 7.71 5.39 -16.59
CA GLY A 100 8.51 6.29 -17.42
C GLY A 100 9.83 5.68 -17.87
N CYS A 101 10.52 6.34 -18.79
CA CYS A 101 11.84 5.94 -19.26
C CYS A 101 12.80 7.13 -19.30
N GLY A 102 14.06 6.89 -18.97
CA GLY A 102 15.12 7.90 -18.96
C GLY A 102 16.50 7.27 -18.82
N GLY A 103 17.51 7.91 -19.42
CA GLY A 103 18.91 7.50 -19.27
C GLY A 103 19.21 6.05 -19.69
N GLY A 104 18.46 5.51 -20.65
CA GLY A 104 18.63 4.13 -21.14
C GLY A 104 17.91 3.05 -20.32
N SER A 105 17.09 3.42 -19.34
CA SER A 105 16.30 2.49 -18.54
C SER A 105 14.84 2.93 -18.42
N CYS A 106 13.96 2.00 -18.06
CA CYS A 106 12.55 2.28 -17.81
C CYS A 106 12.15 1.85 -16.40
N THR A 107 11.32 2.66 -15.78
CA THR A 107 10.64 2.33 -14.53
C THR A 107 9.26 1.77 -14.82
N ILE A 108 8.98 0.63 -14.24
CA ILE A 108 7.70 -0.06 -14.32
C ILE A 108 7.08 -0.17 -12.94
N VAL A 109 5.76 -0.32 -12.91
CA VAL A 109 4.99 -0.50 -11.68
C VAL A 109 3.97 -1.61 -11.90
N GLU A 110 4.04 -2.62 -11.04
CA GLU A 110 3.07 -3.71 -10.95
C GLU A 110 2.30 -3.59 -9.64
N LYS A 111 0.97 -3.52 -9.75
CA LYS A 111 0.07 -3.50 -8.60
C LYS A 111 -0.76 -4.77 -8.58
N GLY A 112 -0.89 -5.34 -7.40
CA GLY A 112 -1.73 -6.50 -7.17
C GLY A 112 -2.27 -6.51 -5.76
N GLY A 113 -3.05 -7.53 -5.44
CA GLY A 113 -3.57 -7.73 -4.10
C GLY A 113 -3.73 -9.19 -3.75
N ILE A 114 -3.55 -9.51 -2.47
CA ILE A 114 -3.85 -10.82 -1.90
C ILE A 114 -5.12 -10.67 -1.08
N ARG A 115 -6.20 -11.37 -1.44
CA ARG A 115 -7.41 -11.38 -0.62
C ARG A 115 -7.19 -12.22 0.64
N MET A 116 -7.72 -11.73 1.75
CA MET A 116 -7.57 -12.38 3.05
C MET A 116 -8.92 -12.60 3.73
N SER A 117 -9.03 -13.72 4.42
CA SER A 117 -10.15 -13.96 5.33
C SER A 117 -9.98 -13.14 6.61
N ALA A 118 -11.09 -12.84 7.30
CA ALA A 118 -11.05 -12.16 8.59
C ALA A 118 -10.21 -12.94 9.62
N SER A 119 -10.29 -14.28 9.62
CA SER A 119 -9.50 -15.12 10.51
C SER A 119 -7.99 -15.07 10.20
N ASP A 120 -7.61 -15.00 8.92
CA ASP A 120 -6.19 -14.87 8.55
C ASP A 120 -5.66 -13.50 8.96
N VAL A 121 -6.46 -12.44 8.83
CA VAL A 121 -6.09 -11.09 9.31
C VAL A 121 -5.91 -11.04 10.82
N GLN A 122 -6.79 -11.69 11.59
CA GLN A 122 -6.66 -11.75 13.05
C GLN A 122 -5.38 -12.46 13.49
N LYS A 123 -5.03 -13.57 12.83
CA LYS A 123 -3.74 -14.26 13.07
C LYS A 123 -2.55 -13.39 12.67
N ALA A 124 -2.61 -12.80 11.48
CA ALA A 124 -1.57 -11.92 10.97
C ALA A 124 -1.37 -10.66 11.82
N ALA A 125 -2.38 -10.20 12.55
CA ALA A 125 -2.26 -9.10 13.52
C ALA A 125 -1.43 -9.45 14.76
N VAL A 126 -1.11 -10.73 14.96
CA VAL A 126 -0.22 -11.20 16.04
C VAL A 126 1.17 -11.48 15.49
N GLU A 127 1.29 -12.20 14.36
CA GLU A 127 2.56 -12.76 13.89
C GLU A 127 3.15 -12.09 12.64
N GLY A 128 2.40 -11.18 12.02
CA GLY A 128 2.63 -10.71 10.66
C GLY A 128 2.15 -11.73 9.62
N PHE A 129 2.45 -11.48 8.35
CA PHE A 129 2.05 -12.39 7.27
C PHE A 129 3.16 -12.57 6.26
N GLU A 130 3.71 -13.79 6.19
CA GLU A 130 4.75 -14.17 5.25
C GLU A 130 4.15 -14.75 3.98
N PHE A 131 4.66 -14.33 2.83
CA PHE A 131 4.20 -14.79 1.53
C PHE A 131 5.31 -14.74 0.48
N LYS A 132 5.09 -15.49 -0.60
CA LYS A 132 5.90 -15.50 -1.81
C LYS A 132 5.04 -15.11 -3.00
N LEU A 133 5.49 -14.13 -3.77
CA LEU A 133 4.93 -13.80 -5.08
C LEU A 133 5.72 -14.54 -6.16
N LEU A 134 5.00 -15.16 -7.09
CA LEU A 134 5.56 -15.79 -8.27
C LEU A 134 5.05 -15.08 -9.51
N GLY A 135 5.99 -14.71 -10.38
CA GLY A 135 5.72 -14.14 -11.69
C GLY A 135 6.53 -14.83 -12.77
N LYS A 136 6.20 -14.52 -14.04
CA LYS A 136 6.87 -15.14 -15.20
C LYS A 136 8.39 -14.96 -15.17
N ASN A 137 8.86 -13.82 -14.67
CA ASN A 137 10.27 -13.43 -14.75
C ASN A 137 10.98 -13.46 -13.39
N GLY A 138 10.33 -13.96 -12.33
CA GLY A 138 10.98 -14.09 -11.02
C GLY A 138 10.02 -14.30 -9.86
N SER A 139 10.56 -14.23 -8.66
CA SER A 139 9.80 -14.35 -7.42
C SER A 139 10.33 -13.45 -6.32
N ILE A 140 9.49 -13.09 -5.37
CA ILE A 140 9.87 -12.32 -4.17
C ILE A 140 9.18 -12.92 -2.96
N GLU A 141 9.96 -13.16 -1.91
CA GLU A 141 9.46 -13.50 -0.57
C GLU A 141 9.44 -12.26 0.31
N ALA A 142 8.36 -12.05 1.05
CA ALA A 142 8.14 -10.86 1.84
C ALA A 142 7.30 -11.16 3.08
N LYS A 143 7.36 -10.25 4.07
CA LYS A 143 6.56 -10.31 5.29
C LYS A 143 5.88 -8.98 5.52
N VAL A 144 4.54 -8.96 5.59
CA VAL A 144 3.80 -7.81 6.10
C VAL A 144 3.88 -7.82 7.62
N PRO A 145 4.26 -6.71 8.26
CA PRO A 145 4.36 -6.64 9.72
C PRO A 145 2.98 -6.68 10.40
N ALA A 146 2.92 -7.22 11.63
CA ALA A 146 1.69 -7.39 12.39
C ALA A 146 0.94 -6.06 12.60
N GLU A 147 1.70 -4.98 12.79
CA GLU A 147 1.22 -3.62 13.00
C GLU A 147 0.32 -3.14 11.86
N ALA A 148 0.55 -3.57 10.62
CA ALA A 148 -0.28 -3.19 9.48
C ALA A 148 -1.71 -3.72 9.65
N PHE A 149 -1.85 -4.99 10.06
CA PHE A 149 -3.15 -5.61 10.31
C PHE A 149 -3.83 -5.03 11.55
N GLN A 150 -3.06 -4.76 12.61
CA GLN A 150 -3.58 -4.11 13.81
C GLN A 150 -4.17 -2.72 13.52
N GLN A 151 -3.52 -1.93 12.65
CA GLN A 151 -4.02 -0.61 12.26
C GLN A 151 -5.39 -0.71 11.57
N VAL A 152 -5.56 -1.64 10.63
CA VAL A 152 -6.84 -1.84 9.94
C VAL A 152 -7.91 -2.34 10.90
N LEU A 153 -7.60 -3.31 11.75
CA LEU A 153 -8.57 -3.83 12.72
C LEU A 153 -9.04 -2.74 13.69
N LYS A 154 -8.15 -1.84 14.13
CA LYS A 154 -8.51 -0.69 14.98
C LYS A 154 -9.51 0.24 14.27
N GLN A 155 -9.30 0.52 12.99
CA GLN A 155 -10.20 1.38 12.22
C GLN A 155 -11.55 0.71 11.96
N VAL A 156 -11.57 -0.58 11.61
CA VAL A 156 -12.82 -1.31 11.39
C VAL A 156 -13.64 -1.41 12.68
N ALA A 157 -12.99 -1.52 13.84
CA ALA A 157 -13.67 -1.54 15.14
C ALA A 157 -14.20 -0.17 15.60
N GLN A 158 -13.72 0.93 15.01
CA GLN A 158 -14.18 2.30 15.28
C GLN A 158 -15.02 2.78 14.09
N PRO A 159 -16.32 2.44 14.02
CA PRO A 159 -17.18 2.96 12.97
C PRO A 159 -17.15 4.48 13.00
N THR A 160 -16.92 5.08 11.84
CA THR A 160 -16.92 6.52 11.61
C THR A 160 -18.33 7.05 11.89
N THR A 161 -18.52 7.66 13.06
CA THR A 161 -19.71 8.46 13.41
C THR A 161 -19.84 9.70 12.56
#